data_AF-A0A7J5V278-F1
#
_entry.id   AF-A0A7J5V278-F1
#
_cell.length_a   1.000
_cell.length_b   1.000
_cell.length_c   1.000
_cell.angle_alpha   90.00
_cell.angle_beta   90.00
_cell.angle_gamma   90.00
#
_symmetry.space_group_name_H-M   'P 1'
#
loop_
_entity.id
_entity.type
_entity.pdbx_description
1 polymer ?
#
loop_
_entity_poly.entity_id
_entity_poly.type
_entity_poly.pdbx_seq_one_letter_code
_entity_poly.pdbx_strand_id
1 'polypeptide(L)'
;MEDKFQKYLSWGFYATMAIGSLLGVLFFINGGFELLIQFSYVLMILTAIISLISPIFSFVQHPKNTKNIYMMLGIVGVIAIISYLMAGNNYSALELEMHKISATESVNISFGLVFTFIVMILTVISVLFSSVYRLFK
;
A
#
# COMPACT_ATOMS: atom_id res chain seq x y z
N MET A 1 11.76 4.63 25.81
CA MET A 1 12.50 4.30 24.56
C MET A 1 11.58 4.22 23.34
N GLU A 2 10.24 4.25 23.50
CA GLU A 2 9.24 4.35 22.41
C GLU A 2 9.46 5.54 21.44
N ASP A 3 9.98 6.68 21.92
CA ASP A 3 10.04 7.91 21.11
C ASP A 3 11.03 7.90 19.94
N LYS A 4 12.21 7.27 20.09
CA LYS A 4 13.27 7.42 19.08
C LYS A 4 12.95 6.66 17.81
N PHE A 5 12.43 5.43 17.93
CA PHE A 5 12.09 4.60 16.77
C PHE A 5 10.90 5.18 15.98
N GLN A 6 9.83 5.59 16.68
CA GLN A 6 8.69 6.23 16.01
C GLN A 6 9.09 7.52 15.30
N LYS A 7 10.00 8.31 15.89
CA LYS A 7 10.55 9.51 15.26
C LYS A 7 11.30 9.19 13.95
N TYR A 8 12.18 8.19 13.96
CA TYR A 8 12.89 7.78 12.73
C TYR A 8 11.96 7.22 11.67
N LEU A 9 10.95 6.45 12.07
CA LEU A 9 9.94 5.92 11.15
C LEU A 9 9.14 7.06 10.49
N SER A 10 8.69 8.03 11.28
CA SER A 10 7.97 9.22 10.79
C SER A 10 8.84 10.04 9.83
N TRP A 11 10.12 10.25 10.16
CA TRP A 11 11.07 10.90 9.27
C TRP A 11 11.26 10.13 7.96
N GLY A 12 11.30 8.80 8.03
CA GLY A 12 11.32 7.93 6.86
C GLY A 12 10.15 8.22 5.93
N PHE A 13 8.92 8.18 6.43
CA PHE A 13 7.72 8.47 5.64
C PHE A 13 7.68 9.91 5.08
N TYR A 14 8.12 10.90 5.85
CA TYR A 14 8.20 12.27 5.35
C TYR A 14 9.23 12.42 4.24
N ALA A 15 10.36 11.73 4.32
CA ALA A 15 11.35 11.72 3.25
C ALA A 15 10.78 11.07 1.98
N THR A 16 10.10 9.93 2.08
CA THR A 16 9.46 9.29 0.91
C THR A 16 8.39 10.18 0.30
N MET A 17 7.58 10.87 1.11
CA MET A 17 6.58 11.82 0.63
C MET A 17 7.20 13.03 -0.07
N ALA A 18 8.24 13.63 0.52
CA ALA A 18 8.91 14.79 -0.06
C ALA A 18 9.62 14.45 -1.39
N ILE A 19 10.27 13.28 -1.46
CA ILE A 19 10.91 12.80 -2.69
C ILE A 19 9.84 12.50 -3.75
N GLY A 20 8.73 11.87 -3.36
CA GLY A 20 7.60 11.59 -4.25
C GLY A 20 6.96 12.85 -4.83
N SER A 21 6.75 13.89 -4.00
CA SER A 21 6.18 15.16 -4.48
C SER A 21 7.14 15.91 -5.41
N LEU A 22 8.43 15.94 -5.11
CA LEU A 22 9.45 16.54 -5.98
C LEU A 22 9.53 15.86 -7.35
N LEU A 23 9.46 14.53 -7.38
CA LEU A 23 9.42 13.76 -8.63
C LEU A 23 8.17 14.05 -9.45
N GLY A 24 7.01 14.17 -8.79
CA GLY A 24 5.78 14.60 -9.44
C GLY A 24 5.92 15.96 -10.13
N VAL A 25 6.53 16.94 -9.45
CA VAL A 25 6.80 18.26 -10.02
C VAL A 25 7.81 18.18 -11.18
N LEU A 26 8.90 17.42 -11.03
CA LEU A 26 9.90 17.23 -12.08
C LEU A 26 9.33 16.57 -13.34
N PHE A 27 8.39 15.64 -13.18
CA PHE A 27 7.67 15.03 -14.29
C PHE A 27 6.89 16.07 -15.12
N PHE A 28 6.17 16.98 -14.46
CA PHE A 28 5.44 18.05 -15.15
C PHE A 28 6.35 19.00 -15.93
N ILE A 29 7.62 19.13 -15.53
CA ILE A 29 8.60 20.01 -16.18
C ILE A 29 9.30 19.33 -17.36
N ASN A 30 9.75 18.08 -17.18
CA ASN A 30 10.62 17.40 -18.16
C ASN A 30 9.92 16.31 -18.99
N GLY A 31 8.68 15.94 -18.68
CA GLY A 31 7.91 14.93 -19.44
C GLY A 31 8.51 13.51 -19.44
N GLY A 32 9.53 13.25 -18.63
CA GLY A 32 10.27 11.98 -18.60
C GLY A 32 9.47 10.86 -17.94
N PHE A 33 8.60 10.20 -18.71
CA PHE A 33 7.73 9.11 -18.23
C PHE A 33 8.54 7.90 -17.73
N GLU A 34 9.66 7.61 -18.36
CA GLU A 34 10.51 6.47 -18.05
C GLU A 34 11.23 6.62 -16.70
N LEU A 35 11.76 7.83 -16.42
CA LEU A 35 12.33 8.19 -15.12
C LEU A 35 11.28 8.14 -14.01
N LEU A 36 10.05 8.61 -14.27
CA LEU A 36 8.95 8.56 -13.30
C LEU A 36 8.62 7.12 -12.90
N ILE A 37 8.49 6.21 -13.88
CA ILE A 37 8.17 4.80 -13.62
C ILE A 37 9.28 4.14 -12.80
N GLN A 38 10.55 4.29 -13.18
CA GLN A 38 11.67 3.69 -12.48
C GLN A 38 11.76 4.16 -11.02
N PHE A 39 11.61 5.46 -10.77
CA PHE A 39 11.62 6.00 -9.41
C PHE A 39 10.38 5.62 -8.60
N SER A 40 9.21 5.50 -9.25
CA SER A 40 7.99 5.04 -8.59
C SER A 40 8.15 3.62 -8.05
N TYR A 41 8.82 2.73 -8.79
CA TYR A 41 9.15 1.40 -8.28
C TYR A 41 10.07 1.43 -7.06
N VAL A 42 11.10 2.29 -7.06
CA VAL A 42 12.01 2.45 -5.92
C VAL A 42 11.26 2.98 -4.69
N LEU A 43 10.42 4.00 -4.86
CA LEU A 43 9.60 4.56 -3.77
C LEU A 43 8.60 3.54 -3.22
N MET A 44 7.98 2.74 -4.10
CA MET A 44 7.07 1.68 -3.70
C MET A 44 7.78 0.64 -2.84
N ILE A 45 8.97 0.18 -3.25
CA ILE A 45 9.77 -0.79 -2.49
C ILE A 45 10.18 -0.21 -1.12
N LEU A 46 10.68 1.03 -1.08
CA LEU A 46 11.05 1.70 0.17
C LEU A 46 9.86 1.82 1.12
N THR A 47 8.71 2.25 0.60
CA THR A 47 7.48 2.40 1.38
C THR A 47 6.99 1.06 1.90
N ALA A 48 7.09 -0.01 1.10
CA ALA A 48 6.75 -1.37 1.51
C ALA A 48 7.65 -1.85 2.65
N ILE A 49 8.97 -1.64 2.55
CA ILE A 49 9.93 -2.01 3.60
C ILE A 49 9.60 -1.29 4.92
N ILE A 50 9.43 0.03 4.88
CA ILE A 50 9.13 0.85 6.07
C ILE A 50 7.79 0.42 6.69
N SER A 51 6.77 0.20 5.83
CA SER A 51 5.43 -0.23 6.27
C SER A 51 5.40 -1.63 6.88
N LEU A 52 6.28 -2.54 6.45
CA LEU A 52 6.39 -3.89 7.02
C LEU A 52 7.15 -3.88 8.36
N ILE A 53 8.23 -3.11 8.46
CA ILE A 53 9.05 -3.04 9.68
C ILE A 53 8.27 -2.43 10.84
N SER A 54 7.45 -1.40 10.57
CA SER A 54 6.67 -0.67 11.58
C SER A 54 5.81 -1.55 12.50
N PRO A 55 4.88 -2.38 11.99
CA PRO A 55 4.05 -3.25 12.82
C PRO A 55 4.83 -4.37 13.48
N ILE A 56 5.87 -4.93 12.82
CA ILE A 56 6.72 -5.98 13.40
C ILE A 56 7.42 -5.44 14.66
N PHE A 57 8.00 -4.24 14.58
CA PHE A 57 8.69 -3.64 15.72
C PHE A 57 7.72 -3.27 16.84
N SER A 58 6.55 -2.74 16.49
CA SER A 58 5.49 -2.41 17.46
C SER A 58 4.96 -3.66 18.19
N PHE A 59 4.87 -4.79 17.48
CA PHE A 59 4.45 -6.07 18.05
C PHE A 59 5.45 -6.63 19.05
N VAL A 60 6.75 -6.60 18.71
CA VAL A 60 7.83 -7.07 19.59
C VAL A 60 7.87 -6.27 20.90
N GLN A 61 7.60 -4.96 20.84
CA GLN A 61 7.63 -4.10 22.02
C GLN A 61 6.35 -4.18 22.88
N HIS A 62 5.18 -4.42 22.29
CA HIS A 62 3.89 -4.42 22.99
C HIS A 62 3.01 -5.64 22.65
N PRO A 63 3.37 -6.85 23.13
CA PRO A 63 2.65 -8.08 22.80
C PRO A 63 1.25 -8.20 23.42
N LYS A 64 0.87 -7.32 24.35
CA LYS A 64 -0.36 -7.44 25.17
C LYS A 64 -1.68 -7.23 24.41
N ASN A 65 -1.63 -6.76 23.15
CA ASN A 65 -2.81 -6.40 22.36
C ASN A 65 -3.19 -7.41 21.26
N THR A 66 -2.87 -8.69 21.46
CA THR A 66 -3.06 -9.76 20.46
C THR A 66 -4.51 -9.88 19.97
N LYS A 67 -5.52 -9.60 20.81
CA LYS A 67 -6.94 -9.65 20.43
C LYS A 67 -7.30 -8.67 19.31
N ASN A 68 -6.80 -7.43 19.38
CA ASN A 68 -7.03 -6.44 18.34
C ASN A 68 -6.34 -6.83 17.02
N ILE A 69 -5.19 -7.51 17.11
CA ILE A 69 -4.47 -8.01 15.94
C ILE A 69 -5.25 -9.12 15.24
N TYR A 70 -5.82 -10.08 15.98
CA TYR A 70 -6.67 -11.12 15.38
C TYR A 70 -7.91 -10.53 14.71
N MET A 71 -8.52 -9.50 15.31
CA MET A 71 -9.65 -8.79 14.71
C MET A 71 -9.23 -8.08 13.40
N MET A 72 -8.08 -7.39 13.39
CA MET A 72 -7.57 -6.75 12.18
C MET A 72 -7.21 -7.76 11.08
N LEU A 73 -6.57 -8.88 11.43
CA LEU A 73 -6.29 -9.96 10.48
C LEU A 73 -7.57 -10.56 9.91
N GLY A 74 -8.61 -10.73 10.74
CA GLY A 74 -9.93 -11.16 10.29
C GLY A 74 -10.55 -10.20 9.28
N ILE A 75 -10.52 -8.90 9.55
CA ILE A 75 -11.01 -7.86 8.63
C ILE A 75 -10.24 -7.89 7.30
N VAL A 76 -8.91 -7.95 7.34
CA VAL A 76 -8.07 -8.05 6.14
C VAL A 76 -8.38 -9.32 5.36
N GLY A 77 -8.59 -10.45 6.04
CA GLY A 77 -8.99 -11.71 5.41
C GLY A 77 -10.34 -11.60 4.68
N VAL A 78 -11.33 -10.94 5.29
CA VAL A 78 -12.62 -10.67 4.64
C VAL A 78 -12.45 -9.80 3.40
N ILE A 79 -11.65 -8.73 3.49
CA ILE A 79 -11.35 -7.87 2.34
C ILE A 79 -10.67 -8.66 1.22
N ALA A 80 -9.73 -9.54 1.56
CA ALA A 80 -9.05 -10.40 0.58
C ALA A 80 -10.04 -11.35 -0.12
N ILE A 81 -10.97 -11.97 0.62
CA ILE A 81 -12.00 -12.84 0.03
C ILE A 81 -12.88 -12.04 -0.94
N ILE A 82 -13.39 -10.88 -0.52
CA ILE A 82 -14.21 -10.01 -1.38
C ILE A 82 -13.44 -9.60 -2.64
N SER A 83 -12.17 -9.21 -2.47
CA SER A 83 -11.31 -8.80 -3.58
C SER A 83 -11.06 -9.93 -4.57
N TYR A 84 -10.90 -11.17 -4.08
CA TYR A 84 -10.71 -12.34 -4.92
C TYR A 84 -11.99 -12.70 -5.68
N LEU A 85 -13.16 -12.59 -5.04
CA LEU A 85 -14.45 -12.81 -5.70
C LEU A 85 -14.75 -11.76 -6.78
N MET A 86 -14.24 -10.54 -6.62
CA MET A 86 -14.35 -9.48 -7.62
C MET A 86 -13.27 -9.57 -8.72
N ALA A 87 -12.22 -10.37 -8.51
CA ALA A 87 -11.13 -10.52 -9.46
C ALA A 87 -11.56 -11.42 -10.63
N GLY A 88 -11.31 -10.96 -11.85
CA GLY A 88 -11.57 -11.71 -13.07
C GLY A 88 -10.39 -11.67 -14.04
N ASN A 89 -10.41 -12.59 -15.01
CA ASN A 89 -9.55 -12.49 -16.17
C ASN A 89 -10.11 -11.42 -17.11
N ASN A 90 -9.37 -10.33 -17.26
CA ASN A 90 -9.76 -9.20 -18.12
C ASN A 90 -9.10 -9.26 -19.51
N TYR A 91 -8.25 -10.26 -19.76
CA TYR A 91 -7.55 -10.41 -21.04
C TYR A 91 -8.24 -11.44 -21.95
N SER A 92 -8.26 -11.12 -23.23
CA SER A 92 -8.60 -12.04 -24.31
C SER A 92 -7.53 -13.13 -24.47
N ALA A 93 -7.88 -14.23 -25.13
CA ALA A 93 -6.94 -15.33 -25.38
C ALA A 93 -5.67 -14.88 -26.12
N LEU A 94 -5.81 -13.92 -27.05
CA LEU A 94 -4.70 -13.37 -27.81
C LEU A 94 -3.77 -12.50 -26.95
N GLU A 95 -4.32 -11.74 -26.00
CA GLU A 95 -3.53 -10.92 -25.08
C GLU A 95 -2.78 -11.77 -24.04
N LEU A 96 -3.39 -12.86 -23.56
CA LEU A 96 -2.73 -13.82 -22.68
C LEU A 96 -1.50 -14.44 -23.35
N GLU A 97 -1.59 -14.81 -24.62
CA GLU A 97 -0.46 -15.32 -25.40
C GLU A 97 0.62 -14.27 -25.65
N MET A 98 0.23 -13.03 -26.01
CA MET A 98 1.18 -11.92 -26.21
C MET A 98 1.97 -11.58 -24.93
N HIS A 99 1.29 -11.58 -23.79
CA HIS A 99 1.91 -11.28 -22.49
C HIS A 99 2.58 -12.50 -21.84
N LYS A 100 2.43 -13.70 -22.44
CA LYS A 100 2.94 -14.98 -21.91
C LYS A 100 2.47 -15.25 -20.48
N ILE A 101 1.22 -14.90 -20.18
CA ILE A 101 0.59 -15.11 -18.88
C ILE A 101 -0.60 -16.07 -19.03
N SER A 102 -0.81 -16.89 -18.02
CA SER A 102 -1.98 -17.76 -17.91
C SER A 102 -3.22 -16.98 -17.45
N ALA A 103 -4.41 -17.52 -17.72
CA ALA A 103 -5.66 -16.97 -17.21
C ALA A 103 -5.67 -16.89 -15.67
N THR A 104 -5.06 -17.86 -14.99
CA THR A 104 -4.91 -17.87 -13.53
C THR A 104 -4.00 -16.74 -13.04
N GLU A 105 -2.88 -16.49 -13.72
CA GLU A 105 -2.00 -15.35 -13.39
C GLU A 105 -2.72 -14.02 -13.59
N SER A 106 -3.52 -13.88 -14.65
CA SER A 106 -4.33 -12.67 -14.83
C SER A 106 -5.31 -12.45 -13.68
N VAL A 107 -5.98 -13.51 -13.20
CA VAL A 107 -6.90 -13.39 -12.06
C VAL A 107 -6.14 -12.98 -10.79
N ASN A 108 -4.96 -13.53 -10.55
CA ASN A 108 -4.13 -13.16 -9.39
C ASN A 108 -3.65 -11.71 -9.45
N ILE A 109 -3.28 -11.22 -10.64
CA ILE A 109 -2.91 -9.81 -10.85
C ILE A 109 -4.12 -8.90 -10.62
N SER A 110 -5.28 -9.24 -11.20
CA SER A 110 -6.54 -8.52 -10.97
C SER A 110 -6.92 -8.49 -9.48
N PHE A 111 -6.76 -9.61 -8.78
CA PHE A 111 -6.98 -9.70 -7.34
C PHE A 111 -6.10 -8.73 -6.56
N GLY A 112 -4.79 -8.72 -6.84
CA GLY A 112 -3.85 -7.81 -6.18
C GLY A 112 -4.20 -6.34 -6.41
N LEU A 113 -4.63 -5.99 -7.62
CA LEU A 113 -5.08 -4.64 -7.95
C LEU A 113 -6.36 -4.26 -7.18
N VAL A 114 -7.41 -5.08 -7.26
CA VAL A 114 -8.69 -4.82 -6.58
C VAL A 114 -8.47 -4.70 -5.08
N PHE A 115 -7.71 -5.62 -4.48
CA PHE A 115 -7.37 -5.59 -3.06
C PHE A 115 -6.66 -4.29 -2.67
N THR A 116 -5.66 -3.88 -3.46
CA THR A 116 -4.90 -2.65 -3.19
C THR A 116 -5.81 -1.42 -3.26
N PHE A 117 -6.70 -1.33 -4.25
CA PHE A 117 -7.63 -0.20 -4.37
C PHE A 117 -8.62 -0.12 -3.20
N ILE A 118 -9.18 -1.25 -2.77
CA ILE A 118 -10.10 -1.27 -1.62
C ILE A 118 -9.37 -0.81 -0.35
N VAL A 119 -8.18 -1.36 -0.08
CA VAL A 119 -7.36 -0.97 1.08
C VAL A 119 -6.97 0.50 1.01
N MET A 120 -6.61 1.01 -0.18
CA MET A 120 -6.28 2.41 -0.38
C MET A 120 -7.45 3.32 -0.03
N ILE A 121 -8.66 3.03 -0.53
CA ILE A 121 -9.87 3.81 -0.24
C ILE A 121 -10.16 3.82 1.27
N LEU A 122 -10.13 2.65 1.90
CA LEU A 122 -10.34 2.54 3.36
C LEU A 122 -9.29 3.31 4.14
N THR A 123 -8.04 3.31 3.68
CA THR A 123 -6.93 4.07 4.29
C THR A 123 -7.19 5.57 4.19
N VAL A 124 -7.54 6.07 3.01
CA VAL A 124 -7.85 7.49 2.81
C VAL A 124 -9.01 7.94 3.69
N ILE A 125 -10.11 7.18 3.71
CA ILE A 125 -11.27 7.47 4.58
C ILE A 125 -10.84 7.50 6.04
N SER A 126 -10.05 6.52 6.48
CA SER A 126 -9.58 6.41 7.86
C SER A 126 -8.69 7.59 8.27
N VAL A 127 -7.79 8.02 7.39
CA VAL A 127 -6.91 9.18 7.62
C VAL A 127 -7.72 10.47 7.68
N LEU A 128 -8.66 10.68 6.75
CA LEU A 128 -9.54 11.85 6.75
C LEU A 128 -10.39 11.89 8.02
N PHE A 129 -11.02 10.78 8.39
CA PHE A 129 -11.82 10.68 9.61
C PHE A 129 -10.98 10.96 10.86
N SER A 130 -9.78 10.39 10.96
CA SER A 130 -8.87 10.65 12.09
C SER A 130 -8.47 12.12 12.19
N SER A 131 -8.21 12.75 11.04
CA SER A 131 -7.82 14.17 10.98
C SER A 131 -8.95 15.08 11.45
N VAL A 132 -10.19 14.80 11.01
CA VAL A 132 -11.37 15.57 11.43
C VAL A 132 -11.70 15.32 12.90
N TYR A 133 -11.69 14.06 13.34
CA TYR A 133 -12.01 13.70 14.73
C TYR A 133 -11.08 14.39 15.75
N ARG A 134 -9.79 14.53 15.42
CA ARG A 134 -8.79 15.26 16.24
C ARG A 134 -9.04 16.77 16.34
N LEU A 135 -9.83 17.37 15.44
CA LEU A 135 -10.21 18.78 15.55
C LEU A 135 -11.35 18.99 16.55
N PHE A 136 -12.14 17.94 16.80
CA PHE A 136 -13.28 17.98 17.71
C PHE A 136 -12.98 17.41 19.11
N LYS A 137 -11.78 16.84 19.31
CA LYS A 137 -11.33 16.28 20.58
C LYS A 137 -9.85 16.52 20.77
#